data_AF-A0A2A5D9U5-F1
#
_entry.id   AF-A0A2A5D9U5-F1
#
_cell.length_a   1.000
_cell.length_b   1.000
_cell.length_c   1.000
_cell.angle_alpha   90.00
_cell.angle_beta   90.00
_cell.angle_gamma   90.00
#
_symmetry.space_group_name_H-M   'P 1'
#
loop_
_entity.id
_entity.type
_entity.pdbx_description
1 polymer ?
#
loop_
_entity_poly.entity_id
_entity_poly.type
_entity_poly.pdbx_seq_one_letter_code
_entity_poly.pdbx_strand_id
1 'polypeptide(L)'
;MVDVPDPKYFSKEIMDKALDSIHEALSNDKYVFVHCNQGLSRSPGIALLYLIARNVIIAENYLTAEAAFINDLYPDFDPAGGIRGFLMEHWQSYRGKYA
;
A
#
# COMPACT_ATOMS: atom_id res chain seq x y z
N MET A 1 -8.81 6.22 8.84
CA MET A 1 -7.62 5.60 9.46
C MET A 1 -6.70 6.69 9.98
N VAL A 2 -6.32 6.66 11.25
CA VAL A 2 -5.38 7.62 11.85
C VAL A 2 -3.95 7.08 11.68
N ASP A 3 -3.00 7.97 11.40
CA ASP A 3 -1.58 7.59 11.35
C ASP A 3 -1.05 7.48 12.77
N VAL A 4 -0.84 6.26 13.24
CA VAL A 4 -0.34 6.00 14.58
C VAL A 4 0.93 5.15 14.53
N PRO A 5 1.84 5.27 15.50
CA PRO A 5 3.12 4.56 15.45
C PRO A 5 3.02 3.03 15.58
N ASP A 6 1.92 2.52 16.11
CA ASP A 6 1.75 1.09 16.43
C ASP A 6 0.94 0.37 15.34
N PRO A 7 1.49 -0.68 14.70
CA PRO A 7 0.84 -1.41 13.61
C PRO A 7 -0.48 -2.07 14.02
N LYS A 8 -0.72 -2.36 15.30
CA LYS A 8 -1.95 -3.05 15.76
C LYS A 8 -3.24 -2.28 15.48
N TYR A 9 -3.14 -0.97 15.21
CA TYR A 9 -4.27 -0.13 14.87
C TYR A 9 -4.61 -0.16 13.37
N PHE A 10 -3.83 -0.86 12.56
CA PHE A 10 -4.06 -1.08 11.14
C PHE A 10 -4.72 -2.44 10.94
N SER A 11 -6.03 -2.43 10.69
CA SER A 11 -6.79 -3.66 10.46
C SER A 11 -6.51 -4.21 9.07
N LYS A 12 -6.09 -5.47 9.02
CA LYS A 12 -5.95 -6.22 7.76
C LYS A 12 -7.26 -6.25 6.96
N GLU A 13 -8.40 -6.38 7.65
CA GLU A 13 -9.72 -6.37 7.00
C GLU A 13 -10.00 -5.04 6.28
N ILE A 14 -9.65 -3.91 6.90
CA ILE A 14 -9.81 -2.59 6.28
C ILE A 14 -8.90 -2.46 5.05
N MET A 15 -7.66 -2.93 5.16
CA MET A 15 -6.72 -2.93 4.03
C MET A 15 -7.21 -3.83 2.88
N ASP A 16 -7.70 -5.03 3.19
CA ASP A 16 -8.29 -5.95 2.21
C ASP A 16 -9.44 -5.27 1.47
N LYS A 17 -10.38 -4.67 2.20
CA LYS A 17 -11.52 -3.96 1.61
C LYS A 17 -11.12 -2.74 0.78
N ALA A 18 -10.12 -1.98 1.22
CA ALA A 18 -9.61 -0.85 0.47
C ALA A 18 -9.02 -1.31 -0.87
N LEU A 19 -8.18 -2.35 -0.86
CA LEU A 19 -7.57 -2.90 -2.06
C LEU A 19 -8.59 -3.53 -3.01
N ASP A 20 -9.58 -4.27 -2.47
CA ASP A 20 -10.66 -4.86 -3.27
C ASP A 20 -11.49 -3.76 -3.96
N SER A 21 -11.79 -2.66 -3.26
CA SER A 21 -12.53 -1.52 -3.81
C SER A 21 -11.75 -0.80 -4.91
N ILE A 22 -10.43 -0.61 -4.72
CA ILE A 22 -9.55 -0.04 -5.75
C ILE A 22 -9.55 -0.93 -6.99
N HIS A 23 -9.39 -2.24 -6.80
CA HIS A 23 -9.35 -3.20 -7.89
C HIS A 23 -10.66 -3.22 -8.68
N GLU A 24 -11.80 -3.32 -7.99
CA GLU A 24 -13.12 -3.33 -8.60
C GLU A 24 -13.36 -2.05 -9.43
N ALA A 25 -13.05 -0.87 -8.88
CA ALA A 25 -13.25 0.38 -9.59
C ALA A 25 -12.38 0.46 -10.87
N LEU A 26 -11.10 0.11 -10.77
CA LEU A 26 -10.18 0.11 -11.92
C LEU A 26 -10.58 -0.92 -12.98
N SER A 27 -11.08 -2.08 -12.58
CA SER A 27 -11.59 -3.13 -13.50
C SER A 27 -12.88 -2.72 -14.23
N ASN A 28 -13.54 -1.65 -13.76
CA ASN A 28 -14.71 -1.06 -14.40
C ASN A 28 -14.37 0.27 -15.12
N ASP A 29 -13.12 0.44 -15.56
CA ASP A 29 -12.62 1.62 -16.28
C ASP A 29 -12.84 2.96 -15.54
N LYS A 30 -12.91 2.93 -14.20
CA LYS A 30 -13.01 4.14 -13.37
C LYS A 30 -11.64 4.58 -12.90
N TYR A 31 -11.51 5.87 -12.60
CA TYR A 31 -10.36 6.44 -11.93
C TYR A 31 -10.53 6.40 -10.41
N VAL A 32 -9.46 6.10 -9.70
CA VAL A 32 -9.44 6.03 -8.23
C VAL A 32 -8.41 7.02 -7.69
N PHE A 33 -8.85 7.90 -6.80
CA PHE A 33 -7.96 8.80 -6.05
C PHE A 33 -7.85 8.33 -4.60
N VAL A 34 -6.65 7.93 -4.19
CA VAL A 34 -6.37 7.50 -2.81
C VAL A 34 -5.60 8.62 -2.11
N HIS A 35 -6.16 9.17 -1.04
CA HIS A 35 -5.53 10.28 -0.33
C HIS A 35 -5.58 10.11 1.19
N CYS A 36 -4.67 10.80 1.88
CA CYS A 36 -4.72 11.03 3.31
C CYS A 36 -4.52 12.53 3.58
N ASN A 37 -4.17 12.92 4.81
CA ASN A 37 -4.03 14.34 5.15
C ASN A 37 -2.84 15.01 4.44
N GLN A 38 -1.67 14.37 4.49
CA GLN A 38 -0.43 14.92 3.91
C GLN A 38 0.00 14.21 2.63
N GLY A 39 -0.60 13.05 2.31
CA GLY A 39 -0.20 12.26 1.14
C GLY A 39 1.15 11.53 1.28
N LEU A 40 1.72 11.42 2.49
CA LEU A 40 3.09 10.91 2.69
C LEU A 40 3.15 9.47 3.23
N SER A 41 2.13 9.02 3.96
CA SER A 41 2.18 7.74 4.68
C SER A 41 1.05 6.77 4.31
N ARG A 42 -0.15 6.97 4.87
CA ARG A 42 -1.27 6.00 4.73
C ARG A 42 -1.69 5.76 3.27
N SER A 43 -1.95 6.83 2.53
CA SER A 43 -2.41 6.70 1.14
C SER A 43 -1.36 6.11 0.20
N PRO A 44 -0.09 6.60 0.17
CA PRO A 44 0.93 5.94 -0.65
C PRO A 44 1.25 4.52 -0.16
N GLY A 45 1.11 4.22 1.12
CA GLY A 45 1.24 2.84 1.63
C GLY A 45 0.19 1.88 1.06
N ILE A 46 -1.07 2.32 0.98
CA ILE A 46 -2.15 1.55 0.31
C ILE A 46 -1.82 1.37 -1.19
N ALA A 47 -1.34 2.43 -1.85
CA ALA A 47 -0.97 2.37 -3.27
C ALA A 47 0.20 1.40 -3.52
N LEU A 48 1.27 1.46 -2.72
CA LEU A 48 2.40 0.51 -2.77
C LEU A 48 1.90 -0.93 -2.64
N LEU A 49 1.07 -1.21 -1.63
CA LEU A 49 0.54 -2.55 -1.43
C LEU A 49 -0.32 -3.03 -2.60
N TYR A 50 -1.10 -2.14 -3.22
CA TYR A 50 -1.87 -2.44 -4.42
C TYR A 50 -0.99 -2.76 -5.64
N LEU A 51 0.10 -2.02 -5.84
CA LEU A 51 1.06 -2.27 -6.93
C LEU A 51 1.77 -3.62 -6.77
N ILE A 52 2.12 -3.99 -5.53
CA ILE A 52 2.64 -5.33 -5.20
C ILE A 52 1.57 -6.40 -5.50
N ALA A 53 0.32 -6.13 -5.14
CA ALA A 53 -0.78 -7.07 -5.37
C ALA A 53 -1.10 -7.32 -6.86
N ARG A 54 -0.78 -6.35 -7.72
CA ARG A 54 -0.89 -6.43 -9.18
C ARG A 54 0.37 -6.93 -9.90
N ASN A 55 1.41 -7.34 -9.16
CA ASN A 55 2.74 -7.66 -9.70
C ASN A 55 3.36 -6.53 -10.55
N VAL A 56 3.00 -5.27 -10.30
CA VAL A 56 3.65 -4.11 -10.94
C VAL A 56 5.00 -3.85 -10.28
N ILE A 57 5.05 -3.94 -8.93
CA ILE A 57 6.30 -3.97 -8.19
C ILE A 57 6.58 -5.42 -7.79
N ILE A 58 7.69 -5.96 -8.28
CA ILE A 58 8.18 -7.30 -7.96
C ILE A 58 9.54 -7.15 -7.29
N ALA A 59 9.63 -7.59 -6.03
CA ALA A 59 10.84 -7.47 -5.24
C ALA A 59 11.09 -8.73 -4.38
N GLU A 60 12.33 -8.92 -3.95
CA GLU A 60 12.71 -10.05 -3.09
C GLU A 60 12.26 -9.88 -1.65
N ASN A 61 12.22 -8.64 -1.15
CA ASN A 61 11.80 -8.30 0.20
C ASN A 61 11.09 -6.94 0.22
N TYR A 62 10.46 -6.61 1.36
CA TYR A 62 9.73 -5.35 1.48
C TYR A 62 10.62 -4.12 1.30
N LEU A 63 11.85 -4.11 1.82
CA LEU A 63 12.73 -2.94 1.72
C LEU A 63 13.11 -2.65 0.27
N THR A 64 13.30 -3.67 -0.55
CA THR A 64 13.55 -3.49 -1.99
C THR A 64 12.30 -3.06 -2.75
N ALA A 65 11.10 -3.50 -2.34
CA ALA A 65 9.84 -2.99 -2.89
C ALA A 65 9.59 -1.51 -2.52
N GLU A 66 9.84 -1.14 -1.27
CA GLU A 66 9.72 0.23 -0.76
C GLU A 66 10.71 1.16 -1.46
N ALA A 67 11.96 0.73 -1.63
CA ALA A 67 12.97 1.49 -2.36
C ALA A 67 12.58 1.71 -3.83
N ALA A 68 12.10 0.68 -4.53
CA ALA A 68 11.63 0.83 -5.90
C ALA A 68 10.44 1.81 -6.00
N PHE A 69 9.50 1.71 -5.06
CA PHE A 69 8.37 2.63 -5.00
C PHE A 69 8.81 4.09 -4.81
N ILE A 70 9.73 4.34 -3.87
CA ILE A 70 10.26 5.69 -3.60
C ILE A 70 11.02 6.23 -4.81
N ASN A 71 11.94 5.42 -5.37
CA ASN A 71 12.85 5.89 -6.41
C ASN A 71 12.15 6.09 -7.77
N ASP A 72 11.18 5.24 -8.10
CA ASP A 72 10.63 5.17 -9.46
C ASP A 72 9.24 5.80 -9.57
N LEU A 73 8.47 5.88 -8.47
CA LEU A 73 7.03 6.22 -8.53
C LEU A 73 6.60 7.34 -7.58
N TYR A 74 7.06 7.34 -6.33
CA TYR A 74 6.55 8.24 -5.29
C TYR A 74 7.65 8.65 -4.28
N PRO A 75 8.50 9.63 -4.62
CA PRO A 75 9.65 10.04 -3.79
C PRO A 75 9.30 10.56 -2.40
N ASP A 76 8.10 11.13 -2.23
CA ASP A 76 7.63 11.70 -0.96
C ASP A 76 7.04 10.64 0.00
N PHE A 77 7.21 9.35 -0.29
CA PHE A 77 6.73 8.29 0.60
C PHE A 77 7.57 8.25 1.88
N ASP A 78 6.96 8.70 2.98
CA ASP A 78 7.56 8.76 4.31
C ASP A 78 6.56 8.17 5.33
N PRO A 79 6.47 6.82 5.40
CA PRO A 79 5.48 6.17 6.24
C PRO A 79 5.84 6.25 7.73
N ALA A 80 4.86 6.62 8.57
CA ALA A 80 4.98 6.46 10.02
C ALA A 80 5.15 4.97 10.40
N GLY A 81 5.69 4.74 11.60
CA GLY A 81 6.06 3.39 12.07
C GLY A 81 4.94 2.35 11.99
N GLY A 82 3.68 2.74 12.22
CA GLY A 82 2.56 1.80 12.17
C GLY A 82 2.23 1.35 10.74
N ILE A 83 2.19 2.27 9.76
CA ILE A 83 2.01 1.91 8.34
C ILE A 83 3.19 1.08 7.85
N ARG A 84 4.42 1.54 8.10
CA ARG A 84 5.61 0.81 7.65
C ARG A 84 5.67 -0.59 8.25
N GLY A 85 5.37 -0.72 9.55
CA GLY A 85 5.30 -1.99 10.26
C GLY A 85 4.24 -2.93 9.68
N PHE A 86 3.02 -2.43 9.46
CA PHE A 86 1.95 -3.21 8.83
C PHE A 86 2.35 -3.73 7.45
N LEU A 87 2.93 -2.85 6.62
CA LEU A 87 3.36 -3.23 5.27
C LEU A 87 4.48 -4.28 5.32
N MET A 88 5.49 -4.08 6.16
CA MET A 88 6.57 -5.05 6.38
C MET A 88 6.04 -6.42 6.83
N GLU A 89 5.06 -6.46 7.72
CA GLU A 89 4.48 -7.69 8.25
C GLU A 89 3.63 -8.44 7.21
N HIS A 90 2.86 -7.72 6.40
CA HIS A 90 1.81 -8.34 5.60
C HIS A 90 2.03 -8.35 4.08
N TRP A 91 2.96 -7.55 3.52
CA TRP A 91 3.10 -7.38 2.06
C TRP A 91 3.17 -8.71 1.28
N GLN A 92 3.86 -9.71 1.83
CA GLN A 92 4.03 -11.01 1.20
C GLN A 92 2.70 -11.72 0.95
N SER A 93 1.71 -11.55 1.85
CA SER A 93 0.37 -12.12 1.70
C SER A 93 -0.46 -11.49 0.59
N TYR A 94 -0.05 -10.32 0.10
CA TYR A 94 -0.74 -9.59 -0.96
C TYR A 94 -0.14 -9.82 -2.34
N ARG A 95 1.08 -10.37 -2.45
CA ARG A 95 1.76 -10.57 -3.75
C ARG A 95 0.89 -11.35 -4.72
N GLY A 96 0.66 -10.77 -5.90
CA GLY A 96 -0.11 -11.40 -6.97
C GLY A 96 -1.59 -11.63 -6.65
N LYS A 97 -2.16 -11.02 -5.59
CA LYS A 97 -3.58 -11.18 -5.23
C LYS A 97 -4.54 -10.82 -6.38
N TYR A 98 -4.13 -9.88 -7.26
CA TYR A 98 -4.94 -9.39 -8.38
C TYR A 98 -4.18 -9.46 -9.72
N ALA A 99 -3.17 -10.33 -9.82
CA ALA A 99 -2.36 -10.51 -11.03
C ALA A 99 -3.14 -11.22 -12.14
#